data_AF-Q8VN06-F1
#
_entry.id   AF-Q8VN06-F1
#
_cell.length_a   1.000
_cell.length_b   1.000
_cell.length_c   1.000
_cell.angle_alpha   90.00
_cell.angle_beta   90.00
_cell.angle_gamma   90.00
#
_symmetry.space_group_name_H-M   'P 1'
#
loop_
_entity.id
_entity.type
_entity.pdbx_description
1 polymer ?
#
loop_
_entity_poly.entity_id
_entity_poly.type
_entity_poly.pdbx_seq_one_letter_code
_entity_poly.pdbx_strand_id
1 'polypeptide(L)'
;MAVYKEWTDSDHLELVKNWKLHGLTNVEIAQRIGIAEKTLYVWLKKSPKLKKAIRGGKDIARARAENALYELALNGDRQALFFWLKNNYRERYSDKPLSPAEADLMSQKARLAKLQADLAEAQLKAIKEDQGDQATQLNNLLDSLKEAVLDEGISPDNIVPTGNGLIIDDIPDS
;
A
#
# COMPACT_ATOMS: atom_id res chain seq x y z
N MET A 1 -1.09 -28.79 -34.09
CA MET A 1 -1.69 -27.72 -33.27
C MET A 1 -1.64 -28.16 -31.82
N ALA A 2 -1.17 -27.32 -30.91
CA ALA A 2 -1.15 -27.63 -29.48
C ALA A 2 -2.58 -27.82 -28.93
N VAL A 3 -2.76 -28.74 -27.98
CA VAL A 3 -4.08 -29.05 -27.41
C VAL A 3 -4.20 -28.41 -26.02
N TYR A 4 -5.33 -27.74 -25.76
CA TYR A 4 -5.56 -27.01 -24.49
C TYR A 4 -5.30 -27.85 -23.23
N LYS A 5 -5.64 -29.15 -23.26
CA LYS A 5 -5.51 -30.05 -22.11
C LYS A 5 -4.05 -30.24 -21.67
N GLU A 6 -3.12 -30.31 -22.61
CA GLU A 6 -1.68 -30.48 -22.36
C GLU A 6 -1.12 -29.28 -21.58
N TRP A 7 -1.57 -28.06 -21.93
CA TRP A 7 -1.14 -26.81 -21.29
C TRP A 7 -1.80 -26.53 -19.94
N THR A 8 -2.50 -27.51 -19.39
CA THR A 8 -3.01 -27.50 -18.01
C THR A 8 -2.26 -28.45 -17.07
N ASP A 9 -1.31 -29.22 -17.61
CA ASP A 9 -0.45 -30.14 -16.87
C ASP A 9 0.69 -29.39 -16.15
N SER A 10 1.20 -29.98 -15.07
CA SER A 10 2.19 -29.33 -14.18
C SER A 10 3.43 -28.84 -14.92
N ASP A 11 3.99 -29.65 -15.81
CA ASP A 11 5.24 -29.34 -16.52
C ASP A 11 5.09 -28.13 -17.45
N HIS A 12 3.97 -28.05 -18.18
CA HIS A 12 3.67 -26.92 -19.05
C HIS A 12 3.37 -25.65 -18.26
N LEU A 13 2.72 -25.77 -17.10
CA LEU A 13 2.50 -24.64 -16.20
C LEU A 13 3.84 -24.09 -15.68
N GLU A 14 4.78 -24.96 -15.32
CA GLU A 14 6.12 -24.56 -14.89
C GLU A 14 6.91 -23.90 -16.03
N LEU A 15 6.83 -24.45 -17.24
CA LEU A 15 7.45 -23.88 -18.44
C LEU A 15 6.95 -22.45 -18.71
N VAL A 16 5.62 -22.25 -18.69
CA VAL A 16 5.00 -20.93 -18.92
C VAL A 16 5.35 -19.95 -17.79
N LYS A 17 5.40 -20.42 -16.54
CA LYS A 17 5.85 -19.61 -15.41
C LYS A 17 7.31 -19.18 -15.60
N ASN A 18 8.19 -20.08 -16.03
CA ASN A 18 9.59 -19.77 -16.28
C ASN A 18 9.76 -18.79 -17.45
N TRP A 19 9.00 -18.95 -18.53
CA TRP A 19 8.99 -17.97 -19.62
C TRP A 19 8.57 -16.58 -19.15
N LYS A 20 7.53 -16.49 -18.32
CA LYS A 20 7.13 -15.22 -17.73
C LYS A 20 8.18 -14.62 -16.80
N LEU A 21 8.86 -15.46 -16.04
CA LEU A 21 9.99 -15.06 -15.20
C LEU A 21 11.12 -14.42 -16.03
N HIS A 22 11.36 -14.92 -17.25
CA HIS A 22 12.33 -14.36 -18.18
C HIS A 22 11.81 -13.16 -19.00
N GLY A 23 10.63 -12.64 -18.69
CA GLY A 23 10.10 -11.41 -19.29
C GLY A 23 9.34 -11.60 -20.60
N LEU A 24 9.03 -12.84 -21.01
CA LEU A 24 8.31 -13.07 -22.27
C LEU A 24 6.89 -12.52 -22.22
N THR A 25 6.48 -11.86 -23.30
CA THR A 25 5.11 -11.37 -23.52
C THR A 25 4.14 -12.51 -23.78
N ASN A 26 2.84 -12.26 -23.66
CA ASN A 26 1.83 -13.28 -24.00
C ASN A 26 1.88 -13.65 -25.49
N VAL A 27 2.25 -12.69 -26.35
CA VAL A 27 2.44 -12.90 -27.79
C VAL A 27 3.55 -13.93 -28.04
N GLU A 28 4.73 -13.72 -27.44
CA GLU A 28 5.87 -14.63 -27.59
C GLU A 28 5.60 -16.01 -26.99
N ILE A 29 4.86 -16.07 -25.87
CA ILE A 29 4.44 -17.34 -25.28
C ILE A 29 3.49 -18.07 -26.24
N ALA A 30 2.50 -17.39 -26.81
CA ALA A 30 1.59 -18.00 -27.79
C ALA A 30 2.33 -18.52 -29.03
N GLN A 31 3.31 -17.76 -29.52
CA GLN A 31 4.18 -18.17 -30.62
C GLN A 31 5.00 -19.41 -30.27
N ARG A 32 5.60 -19.48 -29.06
CA ARG A 32 6.36 -20.65 -28.59
C ARG A 32 5.50 -21.89 -28.41
N ILE A 33 4.24 -21.71 -28.02
CA ILE A 33 3.24 -22.78 -27.93
C ILE A 33 2.78 -23.23 -29.34
N GLY A 34 2.91 -22.36 -30.35
CA GLY A 34 2.41 -22.61 -31.70
C GLY A 34 0.90 -22.38 -31.83
N ILE A 35 0.35 -21.41 -31.11
CA ILE A 35 -1.06 -20.99 -31.17
C ILE A 35 -1.18 -19.50 -31.48
N ALA A 36 -2.36 -19.11 -31.97
CA ALA A 36 -2.68 -17.70 -32.09
C ALA A 36 -2.77 -17.03 -30.70
N GLU A 37 -2.36 -15.77 -30.59
CA GLU A 37 -2.42 -15.01 -29.34
C GLU A 37 -3.84 -14.97 -28.75
N LYS A 38 -4.86 -14.79 -29.61
CA LYS A 38 -6.27 -14.83 -29.20
C LYS A 38 -6.65 -16.15 -28.52
N THR A 39 -6.10 -17.27 -28.99
CA THR A 39 -6.33 -18.59 -28.40
C THR A 39 -5.74 -18.68 -26.99
N LEU A 40 -4.54 -18.11 -26.78
CA LEU A 40 -3.94 -18.07 -25.44
C LEU A 40 -4.83 -17.29 -24.45
N TYR A 41 -5.38 -16.14 -24.84
CA TYR A 41 -6.30 -15.39 -23.97
C TYR A 41 -7.57 -16.18 -23.63
N VAL A 42 -8.12 -16.92 -24.60
CA VAL A 42 -9.26 -17.81 -24.35
C VAL A 42 -8.88 -18.89 -23.33
N TRP A 43 -7.69 -19.49 -23.46
CA TRP A 43 -7.19 -20.49 -22.51
C TRP A 43 -6.99 -19.91 -21.11
N LEU A 44 -6.49 -18.67 -21.00
CA LEU A 44 -6.30 -17.98 -19.73
C LEU A 44 -7.63 -17.65 -19.02
N LYS A 45 -8.70 -17.40 -19.78
CA LYS A 45 -10.04 -17.24 -19.22
C LYS A 45 -10.60 -18.57 -18.72
N LYS A 46 -10.34 -19.67 -19.44
CA LYS A 46 -10.85 -21.02 -19.11
C LYS A 46 -10.05 -21.74 -18.02
N SER A 47 -8.75 -21.47 -17.88
CA SER A 47 -7.86 -22.15 -16.93
C SER A 47 -7.30 -21.19 -15.87
N PRO A 48 -7.86 -21.21 -14.64
CA PRO A 48 -7.29 -20.48 -13.51
C PRO A 48 -5.85 -20.91 -13.19
N LYS A 49 -5.49 -22.19 -13.42
CA LYS A 49 -4.14 -22.72 -13.18
C LYS A 49 -3.11 -22.07 -14.10
N LEU A 50 -3.41 -22.02 -15.40
CA LEU A 50 -2.53 -21.38 -16.39
C LEU A 50 -2.39 -19.87 -16.14
N LYS A 51 -3.50 -19.21 -15.80
CA LYS A 51 -3.49 -17.80 -15.40
C LYS A 51 -2.63 -17.56 -14.16
N LYS A 52 -2.71 -18.44 -13.16
CA LYS A 52 -1.87 -18.39 -11.94
C LYS A 52 -0.40 -18.61 -12.25
N ALA A 53 -0.06 -19.54 -13.14
CA ALA A 53 1.32 -19.77 -13.57
C ALA A 53 1.93 -18.52 -14.22
N ILE A 54 1.20 -17.86 -15.12
CA ILE A 54 1.64 -16.61 -15.75
C ILE A 54 1.84 -15.49 -14.72
N ARG A 55 0.87 -15.31 -13.81
CA ARG A 55 0.95 -14.28 -12.75
C ARG A 55 2.15 -14.53 -11.85
N GLY A 56 2.32 -15.77 -11.37
CA GLY A 56 3.44 -16.15 -10.51
C GLY A 56 4.81 -15.91 -11.15
N GLY A 57 4.96 -16.15 -12.46
CA GLY A 57 6.21 -15.82 -13.17
C GLY A 57 6.49 -14.32 -13.19
N LYS A 58 5.46 -13.51 -13.44
CA LYS A 58 5.54 -12.04 -13.42
C LYS A 58 5.91 -11.52 -12.02
N ASP A 59 5.29 -12.06 -10.98
CA ASP A 59 5.53 -11.62 -9.60
C ASP A 59 6.98 -11.91 -9.16
N ILE A 60 7.52 -13.08 -9.53
CA ILE A 60 8.93 -13.41 -9.26
C ILE A 60 9.87 -12.49 -10.06
N ALA A 61 9.58 -12.24 -11.35
CA ALA A 61 10.39 -11.33 -12.15
C ALA A 61 10.41 -9.92 -11.56
N ARG A 62 9.24 -9.44 -11.11
CA ARG A 62 9.09 -8.15 -10.44
C ARG A 62 9.90 -8.10 -9.15
N ALA A 63 9.79 -9.12 -8.29
CA ALA A 63 10.55 -9.18 -7.04
C ALA A 63 12.07 -9.18 -7.30
N ARG A 64 12.54 -9.87 -8.35
CA ARG A 64 13.97 -9.83 -8.74
C ARG A 64 14.40 -8.44 -9.19
N ALA A 65 13.57 -7.75 -9.97
CA ALA A 65 13.84 -6.38 -10.39
C ALA A 65 13.84 -5.39 -9.21
N GLU A 66 12.88 -5.53 -8.29
CA GLU A 66 12.80 -4.73 -7.06
C GLU A 66 14.03 -4.93 -6.17
N ASN A 67 14.48 -6.17 -5.99
CA ASN A 67 15.71 -6.46 -5.25
C ASN A 67 16.96 -5.89 -5.94
N ALA A 68 17.10 -6.09 -7.26
CA ALA A 68 18.24 -5.54 -8.00
C ALA A 68 18.28 -4.00 -7.93
N LEU A 69 17.12 -3.35 -7.99
CA LEU A 69 17.01 -1.90 -7.85
C LEU A 69 17.41 -1.43 -6.45
N TYR A 70 17.01 -2.17 -5.41
CA TYR A 70 17.42 -1.88 -4.04
C TYR A 70 18.93 -2.01 -3.86
N GLU A 71 19.55 -3.06 -4.39
CA GLU A 71 21.02 -3.21 -4.37
C GLU A 71 21.73 -2.07 -5.09
N LEU A 72 21.22 -1.62 -6.24
CA LEU A 72 21.76 -0.43 -6.93
C LEU A 72 21.65 0.83 -6.07
N ALA A 73 20.53 1.02 -5.39
CA ALA A 73 20.33 2.15 -4.48
C ALA A 73 21.32 2.11 -3.30
N LEU A 74 21.54 0.92 -2.71
CA LEU A 74 22.53 0.73 -1.63
C LEU A 74 23.96 0.99 -2.10
N ASN A 75 24.28 0.66 -3.35
CA ASN A 75 25.58 0.94 -3.97
C ASN A 75 25.74 2.39 -4.45
N GLY A 76 24.78 3.27 -4.17
CA GLY A 76 24.90 4.70 -4.42
C GLY A 76 24.45 5.14 -5.82
N ASP A 77 23.75 4.29 -6.58
CA ASP A 77 23.08 4.75 -7.80
C ASP A 77 21.99 5.77 -7.44
N ARG A 78 22.23 7.03 -7.84
CA ARG A 78 21.36 8.15 -7.50
C ARG A 78 19.94 7.97 -8.03
N GLN A 79 19.77 7.40 -9.23
CA GLN A 79 18.45 7.23 -9.83
C GLN A 79 17.66 6.13 -9.12
N ALA A 80 18.33 5.01 -8.82
CA ALA A 80 17.74 3.93 -8.02
C ALA A 80 17.36 4.41 -6.62
N LEU A 81 18.22 5.21 -5.97
CA LEU A 81 17.94 5.80 -4.66
C LEU A 81 16.73 6.73 -4.69
N PHE A 82 16.67 7.66 -5.64
CA PHE A 82 15.50 8.54 -5.80
C PHE A 82 14.23 7.76 -6.08
N PHE A 83 14.28 6.77 -6.98
CA PHE A 83 13.12 5.93 -7.26
C PHE A 83 12.66 5.19 -6.00
N TRP A 84 13.59 4.58 -5.27
CA TRP A 84 13.29 3.81 -4.06
C TRP A 84 12.68 4.70 -2.97
N LEU A 85 13.24 5.88 -2.73
CA LEU A 85 12.70 6.85 -1.77
C LEU A 85 11.31 7.34 -2.17
N LYS A 86 11.08 7.66 -3.46
CA LYS A 86 9.78 8.10 -3.97
C LYS A 86 8.70 7.01 -3.88
N ASN A 87 9.10 5.75 -4.03
CA ASN A 87 8.18 4.62 -3.97
C ASN A 87 7.82 4.23 -2.52
N ASN A 88 8.81 4.16 -1.63
CA ASN A 88 8.65 3.69 -0.25
C ASN A 88 8.29 4.80 0.76
N TYR A 89 8.63 6.05 0.46
CA TYR A 89 8.39 7.22 1.31
C TYR A 89 7.71 8.33 0.51
N ARG A 90 6.60 7.97 -0.15
CA ARG A 90 5.87 8.88 -1.03
C ARG A 90 5.43 10.14 -0.28
N GLU A 91 5.03 10.05 0.98
CA GLU A 91 4.63 11.20 1.78
C GLU A 91 5.75 12.24 1.99
N ARG A 92 7.02 11.80 1.97
CA ARG A 92 8.19 12.68 2.15
C ARG A 92 8.82 13.14 0.84
N TYR A 93 8.76 12.33 -0.21
CA TYR A 93 9.49 12.55 -1.46
C TYR A 93 8.59 12.58 -2.71
N SER A 94 7.26 12.68 -2.55
CA SER A 94 6.34 12.85 -3.68
C SER A 94 6.58 14.18 -4.39
N ASP A 95 6.54 14.14 -5.72
CA ASP A 95 6.64 15.33 -6.56
C ASP A 95 5.35 16.19 -6.52
N LYS A 96 4.25 15.67 -5.95
CA LYS A 96 3.02 16.46 -5.75
C LYS A 96 3.21 17.39 -4.55
N PRO A 97 3.12 18.73 -4.72
CA PRO A 97 3.05 19.64 -3.59
C PRO A 97 1.77 19.36 -2.79
N LEU A 98 1.81 19.55 -1.47
CA LEU A 98 0.61 19.48 -0.64
C LEU A 98 -0.45 20.44 -1.19
N SER A 99 -1.69 19.98 -1.29
CA SER A 99 -2.83 20.87 -1.56
C SER A 99 -2.93 21.94 -0.46
N PRO A 100 -3.42 23.17 -0.72
CA PRO A 100 -3.63 24.17 0.32
C PRO A 100 -4.41 23.64 1.54
N ALA A 101 -5.39 22.76 1.31
CA ALA A 101 -6.16 22.12 2.37
C ALA A 101 -5.33 21.11 3.21
N GLU A 102 -4.41 20.38 2.58
CA GLU A 102 -3.54 19.41 3.27
C GLU A 102 -2.45 20.12 4.07
N ALA A 103 -1.92 21.23 3.55
CA ALA A 103 -0.96 22.08 4.25
C ALA A 103 -1.60 22.77 5.47
N ASP A 104 -2.84 23.23 5.34
CA ASP A 104 -3.60 23.82 6.45
C ASP A 104 -3.89 22.75 7.53
N LEU A 105 -4.34 21.57 7.14
CA LEU A 105 -4.54 20.44 8.06
C LEU A 105 -3.25 20.06 8.80
N MET A 106 -2.11 20.03 8.10
CA MET A 106 -0.80 19.75 8.71
C MET A 106 -0.40 20.84 9.72
N SER A 107 -0.70 22.10 9.41
CA SER A 107 -0.46 23.24 10.31
C SER A 107 -1.35 23.19 11.56
N GLN A 108 -2.63 22.84 11.38
CA GLN A 108 -3.57 22.64 12.49
C GLN A 108 -3.13 21.49 13.40
N LYS A 109 -2.69 20.36 12.82
CA LYS A 109 -2.14 19.22 13.59
C LYS A 109 -0.89 19.60 14.37
N ALA A 110 0.04 20.34 13.77
CA ALA A 110 1.24 20.81 14.45
C ALA A 110 0.89 21.75 15.62
N ARG A 111 -0.10 22.64 15.43
CA ARG A 111 -0.60 23.52 16.49
C ARG A 111 -1.26 22.73 17.62
N LEU A 112 -2.07 21.73 17.29
CA LEU A 112 -2.71 20.85 18.27
C LEU A 112 -1.68 20.06 19.09
N ALA A 113 -0.67 19.49 18.44
CA ALA A 113 0.40 18.76 19.13
C ALA A 113 1.18 19.66 20.10
N LYS A 114 1.43 20.92 19.72
CA LYS A 114 2.06 21.89 20.62
C LYS A 114 1.18 22.21 21.83
N LEU A 115 -0.10 22.50 21.61
CA LEU A 115 -1.04 22.76 22.70
C LEU A 115 -1.19 21.55 23.64
N GLN A 116 -1.17 20.34 23.09
CA GLN A 116 -1.18 19.11 23.89
C GLN A 116 0.08 18.96 24.73
N ALA A 117 1.25 19.30 24.18
CA ALA A 117 2.51 19.31 24.93
C ALA A 117 2.48 20.37 26.06
N ASP A 118 2.05 21.59 25.77
CA ASP A 118 1.91 22.68 26.75
C ASP A 118 0.92 22.29 27.87
N LEU A 119 -0.19 21.65 27.51
CA LEU A 119 -1.18 21.15 28.46
C LEU A 119 -0.63 20.02 29.34
N ALA A 120 0.11 19.07 28.75
CA ALA A 120 0.76 18.00 29.50
C ALA A 120 1.83 18.55 30.47
N GLU A 121 2.60 19.55 30.05
CA GLU A 121 3.57 20.23 30.92
C GLU A 121 2.89 20.98 32.07
N ALA A 122 1.79 21.69 31.79
CA ALA A 122 0.99 22.37 32.81
C ALA A 122 0.36 21.39 33.80
N GLN A 123 -0.16 20.25 33.32
CA GLN A 123 -0.67 19.16 34.17
C GLN A 123 0.43 18.58 35.05
N LEU A 124 1.63 18.29 34.50
CA LEU A 124 2.76 17.80 35.27
C LEU A 124 3.24 18.81 36.34
N LYS A 125 3.16 20.11 36.04
CA LYS A 125 3.50 21.17 37.01
C LYS A 125 2.45 21.27 38.12
N ALA A 126 1.16 21.24 37.78
CA ALA A 126 0.07 21.23 38.75
C ALA A 126 0.13 19.98 39.66
N ILE A 127 0.46 18.80 39.13
CA ILE A 127 0.63 17.57 39.92
C ILE A 127 1.82 17.68 40.89
N LYS A 128 2.86 18.46 40.55
CA LYS A 128 4.01 18.71 41.43
C LYS A 128 3.72 19.76 42.51
N GLU A 129 2.80 20.69 42.24
CA GLU A 129 2.50 21.84 43.12
C GLU A 129 1.25 21.61 44.00
N ASP A 130 0.30 20.75 43.59
CA ASP A 130 -0.98 20.54 44.28
C ASP A 130 -1.01 19.23 45.08
N GLN A 131 -1.09 19.36 46.41
CA GLN A 131 -1.55 18.28 47.28
C GLN A 131 -3.08 18.16 47.17
N GLY A 132 -3.57 17.24 46.34
CA GLY A 132 -4.63 16.33 46.77
C GLY A 132 -5.96 16.31 46.00
N ASP A 133 -6.67 17.43 45.79
CA ASP A 133 -8.12 17.33 45.48
C ASP A 133 -8.62 18.13 44.25
N GLN A 134 -7.98 19.23 43.85
CA GLN A 134 -8.50 20.05 42.74
C GLN A 134 -8.10 19.53 41.36
N ALA A 135 -6.86 19.05 41.21
CA ALA A 135 -6.41 18.42 39.98
C ALA A 135 -7.23 17.17 39.62
N THR A 136 -7.66 16.40 40.62
CA THR A 136 -8.48 15.20 40.47
C THR A 136 -9.88 15.54 39.96
N GLN A 137 -10.50 16.61 40.49
CA GLN A 137 -11.81 17.09 40.02
C GLN A 137 -11.74 17.61 38.57
N LEU A 138 -10.67 18.32 38.20
CA LEU A 138 -10.50 18.83 36.85
C LEU A 138 -10.26 17.70 35.83
N ASN A 139 -9.48 16.68 36.19
CA ASN A 139 -9.27 15.52 35.33
C ASN A 139 -10.55 14.71 35.14
N ASN A 140 -11.33 14.48 36.22
CA ASN A 140 -12.62 13.82 36.13
C ASN A 140 -13.62 14.62 35.26
N LEU A 141 -13.60 15.95 35.34
CA LEU A 141 -14.42 16.81 34.47
C LEU A 141 -13.97 16.71 33.02
N LEU A 142 -12.66 16.73 32.75
CA LEU A 142 -12.12 16.61 31.39
C LEU A 142 -12.46 15.25 30.76
N ASP A 143 -12.38 14.17 31.53
CA ASP A 143 -12.73 12.84 31.05
C ASP A 143 -14.24 12.70 30.83
N SER A 144 -15.09 13.30 31.67
CA SER A 144 -16.54 13.37 31.41
C SER A 144 -16.90 14.15 30.13
N LEU A 145 -16.13 15.21 29.81
CA LEU A 145 -16.32 15.98 28.58
C LEU A 145 -15.83 15.21 27.35
N LYS A 146 -14.72 14.47 27.46
CA LYS A 146 -14.27 13.58 26.37
C LYS A 146 -15.27 12.47 26.11
N GLU A 147 -15.86 11.87 27.15
CA GLU A 147 -16.91 10.87 26.99
C GLU A 147 -18.17 11.46 26.35
N ALA A 148 -18.58 12.68 26.74
CA ALA A 148 -19.72 13.36 26.11
C ALA A 148 -19.50 13.66 24.62
N VAL A 149 -18.26 13.96 24.21
CA VAL A 149 -17.88 14.17 22.80
C VAL A 149 -17.93 12.87 21.98
N LEU A 150 -17.80 11.71 22.61
CA LEU A 150 -17.92 10.41 21.94
C LEU A 150 -19.38 10.01 21.63
N ASP A 151 -20.36 10.58 22.35
CA ASP A 151 -21.79 10.25 22.20
C ASP A 151 -22.50 11.09 21.12
N GLU A 152 -21.91 12.20 20.66
CA GLU A 152 -22.38 12.98 19.49
C GLU A 152 -21.91 12.43 18.12
N GLY A 153 -21.35 11.21 18.10
CA GLY A 153 -21.20 10.45 16.85
C GLY A 153 -20.02 10.86 15.94
N ILE A 154 -18.92 11.40 16.50
CA ILE A 154 -17.65 11.49 15.78
C ILE A 154 -16.59 10.67 16.54
N SER A 155 -16.54 9.38 16.23
CA SER A 155 -15.53 8.46 16.75
C SER A 155 -14.15 8.72 16.11
N PRO A 156 -13.08 8.93 16.90
CA PRO A 156 -11.72 9.10 16.39
C PRO A 156 -11.14 7.85 15.70
N ASP A 157 -11.78 6.69 15.85
CA ASP A 157 -11.29 5.40 15.34
C ASP A 157 -11.68 5.08 13.89
N ASN A 158 -12.40 5.97 13.19
CA ASN A 158 -12.73 5.75 11.78
C ASN A 158 -11.65 6.19 10.77
N ILE A 159 -10.43 6.47 11.24
CA ILE A 159 -9.25 6.53 10.35
C ILE A 159 -8.51 5.20 10.47
N VAL A 160 -9.09 4.17 9.86
CA VAL A 160 -8.28 3.02 9.43
C VAL A 160 -7.32 3.56 8.38
N PRO A 161 -5.99 3.37 8.51
CA PRO A 161 -5.10 3.59 7.39
C PRO A 161 -5.41 2.49 6.36
N THR A 162 -6.33 2.77 5.45
CA THR A 162 -6.52 1.96 4.26
C THR A 162 -5.31 2.18 3.36
N GLY A 163 -4.24 1.46 3.67
CA GLY A 163 -3.22 1.14 2.70
C GLY A 163 -3.87 0.27 1.62
N ASN A 164 -4.46 0.90 0.62
CA ASN A 164 -4.69 0.32 -0.69
C ASN A 164 -5.15 1.38 -1.70
N GLY A 165 -4.21 1.82 -2.53
CA GLY A 165 -4.51 2.17 -3.91
C GLY A 165 -4.31 0.93 -4.77
N LEU A 166 -5.30 0.05 -4.82
CA LEU A 166 -5.42 -0.94 -5.88
C LEU A 166 -6.22 -0.31 -7.03
N ILE A 167 -5.73 -0.55 -8.24
CA ILE A 167 -6.28 -0.10 -9.51
C ILE A 167 -7.70 -0.65 -9.70
N ILE A 168 -8.51 0.20 -10.32
CA ILE A 168 -9.86 0.02 -10.85
C ILE A 168 -9.93 -1.23 -11.75
N ASP A 169 -10.82 -2.18 -11.44
CA ASP A 169 -11.43 -3.05 -12.45
C ASP A 169 -12.88 -2.56 -12.62
N ASP A 170 -13.08 -1.61 -13.54
CA ASP A 170 -14.39 -1.33 -14.12
C ASP A 170 -14.70 -2.49 -15.07
N ILE A 171 -15.60 -3.38 -14.65
CA ILE A 171 -16.39 -4.21 -15.56
C ILE A 171 -17.84 -3.90 -15.23
N PRO A 172 -18.64 -3.39 -16.20
CA PRO A 172 -20.06 -3.20 -15.98
C PRO A 172 -20.79 -4.54 -16.03
N ASP A 173 -21.55 -4.86 -14.98
CA ASP A 173 -22.57 -5.90 -15.00
C ASP A 173 -23.96 -5.24 -15.07
N SER A 174 -24.47 -5.09 -16.30
CA SER A 174 -25.87 -5.25 -16.75
C SER A 174 -25.93 -5.07 -18.26
#